data_AF-A0A7J9Q5I6-F1
#
_entry.id   AF-A0A7J9Q5I6-F1
#
_cell.length_a   1.000
_cell.length_b   1.000
_cell.length_c   1.000
_cell.angle_alpha   90.00
_cell.angle_beta   90.00
_cell.angle_gamma   90.00
#
_symmetry.space_group_name_H-M   'P 1'
#
loop_
_entity.id
_entity.type
_entity.pdbx_description
1 polymer ?
#
loop_
_entity_poly.entity_id
_entity_poly.type
_entity_poly.pdbx_seq_one_letter_code
_entity_poly.pdbx_strand_id
1 'polypeptide(L)'
;MTLLQWRTTKIPEYYFNEIEKAIALSQRYVSVSEFIRNAIEEKLSDVKVKKDFLLIKDLIFTETRIKQIHEVISTRFRMDSKGLLKKDIKQVIDKSLDIDMINFLSKFMKNFAKYHPFKDGNKRTLLVIVDAFLRLNNLKLKLKARKDKETEDEIFFWQNSNQQKILEQINKFINQHLEEHKSTNDVDKEIKKSIDENKLMLERLSR
;
A
#
# COMPACT_ATOMS: atom_id res chain seq x y z
N MET A 1 -33.06 -6.59 15.01
CA MET A 1 -31.76 -7.19 14.65
C MET A 1 -30.73 -6.78 15.69
N THR A 2 -30.38 -7.69 16.59
CA THR A 2 -29.41 -7.46 17.66
C THR A 2 -27.99 -7.70 17.14
N LEU A 3 -27.15 -6.67 17.17
CA LEU A 3 -25.72 -6.78 16.89
C LEU A 3 -25.08 -7.67 17.96
N LEU A 4 -24.56 -8.83 17.56
CA LEU A 4 -23.69 -9.67 18.40
C LEU A 4 -22.41 -8.88 18.71
N GLN A 5 -22.36 -8.27 19.90
CA GLN A 5 -21.13 -7.74 20.48
C GLN A 5 -20.19 -8.92 20.76
N TRP A 6 -19.16 -9.08 19.95
CA TRP A 6 -18.03 -9.93 20.29
C TRP A 6 -17.34 -9.34 21.52
N ARG A 7 -17.58 -9.91 22.70
CA ARG A 7 -16.81 -9.62 23.90
C ARG A 7 -15.40 -10.15 23.69
N THR A 8 -14.43 -9.28 23.47
CA THR A 8 -13.03 -9.66 23.57
C THR A 8 -12.67 -9.73 25.05
N THR A 9 -12.90 -10.90 25.66
CA THR A 9 -12.39 -11.20 26.99
C THR A 9 -10.87 -11.30 26.88
N LYS A 10 -10.18 -10.24 27.27
CA LYS A 10 -8.72 -10.25 27.40
C LYS A 10 -8.37 -11.29 28.47
N ILE A 11 -7.68 -12.35 28.06
CA ILE A 11 -7.17 -13.37 28.98
C ILE A 11 -5.82 -12.87 29.51
N PRO A 12 -5.61 -12.77 30.83
CA PRO A 12 -4.30 -12.43 31.38
C PRO A 12 -3.24 -13.42 30.90
N GLU A 13 -2.05 -12.93 30.56
CA GLU A 13 -0.97 -13.69 29.91
C GLU A 13 -0.60 -14.98 30.66
N TYR A 14 -0.66 -14.96 31.99
CA TYR A 14 -0.45 -16.15 32.82
C TYR A 14 -1.44 -17.29 32.50
N TYR A 15 -2.73 -16.99 32.36
CA TYR A 15 -3.74 -17.99 32.02
C TYR A 15 -3.57 -18.51 30.59
N PHE A 16 -3.15 -17.64 29.66
CA PHE A 16 -2.84 -18.05 28.30
C PHE A 16 -1.68 -19.06 28.27
N ASN A 17 -0.60 -18.78 29.02
CA ASN A 17 0.57 -19.66 29.09
C ASN A 17 0.26 -21.01 29.75
N GLU A 18 -0.58 -21.03 30.79
CA GLU A 18 -1.00 -22.28 31.44
C GLU A 18 -1.96 -23.10 30.55
N ILE A 19 -2.83 -22.42 29.79
CA ILE A 19 -3.68 -23.06 28.77
C ILE A 19 -2.82 -23.64 27.64
N GLU A 20 -1.83 -22.90 27.13
CA GLU A 20 -0.90 -23.41 26.11
C GLU A 20 -0.11 -24.62 26.61
N LYS A 21 0.44 -24.58 27.83
CA LYS A 21 1.13 -25.73 28.43
C LYS A 21 0.22 -26.95 28.56
N ALA A 22 -1.01 -26.75 29.03
CA ALA A 22 -1.98 -27.83 29.19
C ALA A 22 -2.42 -28.43 27.83
N ILE A 23 -2.55 -27.59 26.80
CA ILE A 23 -2.90 -28.02 25.44
C ILE A 23 -1.74 -28.75 24.77
N ALA A 24 -0.50 -28.26 24.92
CA ALA A 24 0.72 -28.88 24.39
C ALA A 24 0.96 -30.30 24.93
N LEU A 25 0.41 -30.63 26.10
CA LEU A 25 0.48 -31.97 26.71
C LEU A 25 -0.56 -32.95 26.14
N SER A 26 -1.51 -32.51 25.32
CA SER A 26 -2.56 -33.37 24.75
C SER A 26 -2.29 -33.68 23.27
N GLN A 27 -2.12 -34.97 22.92
CA GLN A 27 -1.83 -35.43 21.55
C GLN A 27 -2.99 -35.27 20.54
N ARG A 28 -4.07 -34.56 20.90
CA ARG A 28 -5.33 -34.54 20.13
C ARG A 28 -5.77 -33.16 19.63
N TYR A 29 -4.99 -32.11 19.85
CA TYR A 29 -5.37 -30.77 19.38
C TYR A 29 -4.23 -30.06 18.65
N VAL A 30 -4.59 -29.45 17.52
CA VAL A 30 -3.74 -28.59 16.70
C VAL A 30 -3.50 -27.29 17.48
N SER A 31 -2.26 -26.81 17.53
CA SER A 31 -1.92 -25.53 18.19
C SER A 31 -2.86 -24.43 17.66
N VAL A 32 -3.34 -23.52 18.51
CA VAL A 32 -4.16 -22.38 18.06
C VAL A 32 -3.40 -21.57 16.99
N SER A 33 -2.08 -21.46 17.10
CA SER A 33 -1.24 -20.82 16.09
C SER A 33 -1.17 -21.59 14.77
N GLU A 34 -1.28 -22.92 14.84
CA GLU A 34 -1.27 -23.81 13.68
C GLU A 34 -2.67 -23.86 13.03
N PHE A 35 -3.74 -23.82 13.82
CA PHE A 35 -5.11 -23.62 13.32
C PHE A 35 -5.28 -22.25 12.64
N ILE A 36 -4.75 -21.18 13.24
CA ILE A 36 -4.74 -19.84 12.63
C ILE A 36 -3.91 -19.86 11.35
N ARG A 37 -2.74 -20.52 11.33
CA ARG A 37 -1.94 -20.69 10.11
C ARG A 37 -2.72 -21.45 9.04
N ASN A 38 -3.37 -22.56 9.38
CA ASN A 38 -4.15 -23.34 8.43
C ASN A 38 -5.36 -22.58 7.90
N ALA A 39 -6.07 -21.83 8.75
CA ALA A 39 -7.20 -20.98 8.33
C ALA A 39 -6.74 -19.78 7.48
N ILE A 40 -5.54 -19.23 7.75
CA ILE A 40 -4.89 -18.23 6.90
C ILE A 40 -4.48 -18.86 5.58
N GLU A 41 -3.88 -20.05 5.59
CA GLU A 41 -3.46 -20.78 4.39
C GLU A 41 -4.64 -21.16 3.51
N GLU A 42 -5.74 -21.64 4.08
CA GLU A 42 -7.00 -21.95 3.40
C GLU A 42 -7.60 -20.70 2.74
N LYS A 43 -7.65 -19.58 3.49
CA LYS A 43 -8.08 -18.29 2.92
C LYS A 43 -7.13 -17.73 1.88
N LEU A 44 -5.83 -17.97 2.00
CA LEU A 44 -4.83 -17.57 1.02
C LEU A 44 -4.77 -18.50 -0.19
N SER A 45 -5.25 -19.75 -0.08
CA SER A 45 -5.32 -20.69 -1.21
C SER A 45 -6.51 -20.44 -2.12
N ASP A 46 -7.63 -19.95 -1.57
CA ASP A 46 -8.82 -19.59 -2.35
C ASP A 46 -8.64 -18.29 -3.15
N VAL A 47 -7.77 -17.40 -2.67
CA VAL A 47 -7.40 -16.19 -3.39
C VAL A 47 -6.19 -16.54 -4.26
N LYS A 48 -6.30 -16.45 -5.60
CA LYS A 48 -5.18 -16.51 -6.55
C LYS A 48 -4.22 -15.31 -6.41
N VAL A 49 -3.87 -14.96 -5.19
CA VAL A 49 -2.92 -13.91 -4.87
C VAL A 49 -1.61 -14.62 -4.61
N LYS A 50 -0.64 -14.41 -5.50
CA LYS A 50 0.72 -14.90 -5.33
C LYS A 50 1.20 -14.44 -3.95
N LYS A 51 1.57 -15.40 -3.09
CA LYS A 51 2.19 -15.23 -1.76
C LYS A 51 3.26 -14.12 -1.72
N ASP A 52 3.82 -13.78 -2.87
CA ASP A 52 4.88 -12.81 -3.09
C ASP A 52 4.50 -11.35 -2.77
N PHE A 53 3.26 -10.89 -2.97
CA PHE A 53 2.98 -9.45 -2.87
C PHE A 53 3.07 -8.90 -1.43
N LEU A 54 2.65 -9.67 -0.43
CA LEU A 54 2.72 -9.26 0.98
C LEU A 54 4.18 -9.15 1.43
N LEU A 55 5.06 -10.02 0.91
CA LEU A 55 6.50 -9.94 1.13
C LEU A 55 7.11 -8.73 0.41
N ILE A 56 6.72 -8.49 -0.84
CA ILE A 56 7.16 -7.35 -1.64
C ILE A 56 6.69 -6.02 -1.03
N LYS A 57 5.51 -5.99 -0.38
CA LYS A 57 4.95 -4.80 0.27
C LYS A 57 5.96 -4.17 1.22
N ASP A 58 6.65 -4.98 2.02
CA ASP A 58 7.60 -4.49 3.03
C ASP A 58 8.88 -3.88 2.42
N LEU A 59 9.14 -4.11 1.13
CA LEU A 59 10.25 -3.46 0.42
C LEU A 59 9.97 -1.99 0.11
N ILE A 60 8.70 -1.60 -0.03
CA ILE A 60 8.26 -0.25 -0.43
C ILE A 60 7.52 0.46 0.71
N PHE A 61 6.56 -0.21 1.35
CA PHE A 61 5.66 0.38 2.33
C PHE A 61 6.24 0.29 3.74
N THR A 62 7.37 0.97 3.93
CA THR A 62 7.92 1.30 5.25
C THR A 62 8.07 2.81 5.36
N GLU A 63 8.04 3.34 6.58
CA GLU A 63 8.24 4.77 6.81
C GLU A 63 9.57 5.25 6.22
N THR A 64 10.65 4.53 6.48
CA THR A 64 11.99 4.84 5.96
C THR A 64 12.00 4.89 4.44
N ARG A 65 11.45 3.87 3.77
CA ARG A 65 11.47 3.80 2.31
C ARG A 65 10.60 4.88 1.66
N ILE A 66 9.43 5.15 2.22
CA ILE A 66 8.54 6.22 1.73
C ILE A 66 9.22 7.59 1.85
N LYS A 67 9.93 7.86 2.95
CA LYS A 67 10.73 9.09 3.11
C LYS A 67 11.86 9.16 2.08
N GLN A 68 12.58 8.06 1.84
CA GLN A 68 13.63 8.00 0.82
C GLN A 68 13.07 8.29 -0.59
N ILE A 69 11.95 7.67 -0.96
CA ILE A 69 11.28 7.95 -2.24
C ILE A 69 10.89 9.44 -2.33
N HIS A 70 10.32 9.99 -1.25
CA HIS A 70 9.97 11.40 -1.19
C HIS A 70 11.19 12.32 -1.35
N GLU A 71 12.31 12.02 -0.71
CA GLU A 71 13.57 12.78 -0.85
C GLU A 71 14.12 12.77 -2.27
N VAL A 72 14.09 11.60 -2.94
CA VAL A 72 14.52 11.47 -4.34
C VAL A 72 13.64 12.33 -5.26
N ILE A 73 12.33 12.31 -5.06
CA ILE A 73 11.37 13.13 -5.81
C ILE A 73 11.61 14.61 -5.53
N SER A 74 11.71 15.00 -4.26
CA SER A 74 11.91 16.39 -3.86
C SER A 74 13.20 16.97 -4.41
N THR A 75 14.28 16.19 -4.43
CA THR A 75 15.55 16.56 -5.05
C THR A 75 15.39 16.77 -6.55
N ARG A 76 14.73 15.82 -7.24
CA ARG A 76 14.57 15.85 -8.69
C ARG A 76 13.67 16.98 -9.19
N PHE A 77 12.63 17.32 -8.43
CA PHE A 77 11.63 18.32 -8.80
C PHE A 77 11.75 19.63 -8.01
N ARG A 78 12.88 19.83 -7.29
CA ARG A 78 13.22 21.05 -6.53
C ARG A 78 12.12 21.49 -5.56
N MET A 79 11.66 20.55 -4.74
CA MET A 79 10.63 20.77 -3.74
C MET A 79 11.23 20.89 -2.34
N ASP A 80 10.50 21.54 -1.44
CA ASP A 80 10.84 21.57 -0.02
C ASP A 80 10.63 20.16 0.59
N SER A 81 11.72 19.45 0.84
CA SER A 81 11.69 18.15 1.53
C SER A 81 11.53 18.30 3.05
N LYS A 82 11.61 19.52 3.58
CA LYS A 82 11.55 19.77 5.03
C LYS A 82 10.10 19.78 5.51
N GLY A 83 9.72 18.67 6.13
CA GLY A 83 8.54 18.61 6.99
C GLY A 83 7.70 17.37 6.77
N LEU A 84 7.87 16.38 7.65
CA LEU A 84 6.80 15.46 7.94
C LEU A 84 5.71 16.24 8.68
N LEU A 85 4.50 16.21 8.13
CA LEU A 85 3.32 16.61 8.89
C LEU A 85 3.14 15.56 10.00
N LYS A 86 2.68 15.99 11.18
CA LYS A 86 2.63 15.24 12.46
C LYS A 86 1.98 13.83 12.42
N LYS A 87 1.46 13.37 11.28
CA LYS A 87 0.73 12.11 11.14
C LYS A 87 1.64 11.01 10.61
N ASP A 88 1.64 9.90 11.34
CA ASP A 88 2.57 8.80 11.19
C ASP A 88 2.33 8.05 9.87
N ILE A 89 3.34 8.00 8.97
CA ILE A 89 3.30 7.22 7.73
C ILE A 89 2.99 5.76 8.05
N LYS A 90 3.45 5.26 9.19
CA LYS A 90 3.12 3.92 9.68
C LYS A 90 1.62 3.73 9.84
N GLN A 91 0.92 4.70 10.40
CA GLN A 91 -0.54 4.66 10.53
C GLN A 91 -1.24 4.62 9.16
N VAL A 92 -0.70 5.30 8.15
CA VAL A 92 -1.22 5.24 6.77
C VAL A 92 -1.10 3.81 6.25
N ILE A 93 0.06 3.18 6.41
CA ILE A 93 0.32 1.80 5.97
C ILE A 93 -0.60 0.82 6.71
N ASP A 94 -0.62 0.86 8.04
CA ASP A 94 -1.38 -0.07 8.89
C ASP A 94 -2.88 -0.01 8.61
N LYS A 95 -3.45 1.18 8.43
CA LYS A 95 -4.87 1.37 8.07
C LYS A 95 -5.21 0.97 6.64
N SER A 96 -4.21 0.65 5.83
CA SER A 96 -4.39 0.28 4.43
C SER A 96 -4.24 -1.21 4.18
N LEU A 97 -3.77 -1.99 5.17
CA LEU A 97 -3.56 -3.43 5.07
C LEU A 97 -4.81 -4.16 4.55
N ASP A 98 -4.59 -5.00 3.55
CA ASP A 98 -5.59 -5.86 2.91
C ASP A 98 -4.88 -7.11 2.34
N ILE A 99 -5.65 -8.20 2.18
CA ILE A 99 -5.18 -9.46 1.61
C ILE A 99 -5.18 -9.38 0.07
N ASP A 100 -6.04 -8.54 -0.51
CA ASP A 100 -6.02 -8.24 -1.93
C ASP A 100 -5.13 -7.03 -2.24
N MET A 101 -4.22 -7.19 -3.20
CA MET A 101 -3.24 -6.18 -3.57
C MET A 101 -3.89 -4.88 -4.05
N ILE A 102 -4.95 -4.96 -4.84
CA ILE A 102 -5.60 -3.79 -5.43
C ILE A 102 -6.39 -3.03 -4.36
N ASN A 103 -7.09 -3.74 -3.48
CA ASN A 103 -7.73 -3.16 -2.31
C ASN A 103 -6.73 -2.52 -1.36
N PHE A 104 -5.58 -3.16 -1.12
CA PHE A 104 -4.48 -2.58 -0.33
C PHE A 104 -4.02 -1.26 -0.94
N LEU A 105 -3.71 -1.24 -2.24
CA LEU A 105 -3.27 -0.02 -2.94
C LEU A 105 -4.35 1.06 -2.94
N SER A 106 -5.62 0.72 -3.14
CA SER A 106 -6.71 1.69 -3.12
C SER A 106 -6.93 2.30 -1.75
N LYS A 107 -6.88 1.47 -0.69
CA LYS A 107 -6.92 1.97 0.70
C LYS A 107 -5.72 2.84 0.99
N PHE A 108 -4.54 2.45 0.53
CA PHE A 108 -3.31 3.24 0.68
C PHE A 108 -3.43 4.59 -0.01
N MET A 109 -3.81 4.63 -1.29
CA MET A 109 -3.99 5.88 -2.03
C MET A 109 -5.00 6.82 -1.37
N LYS A 110 -6.11 6.28 -0.87
CA LYS A 110 -7.13 7.04 -0.15
C LYS A 110 -6.62 7.57 1.18
N ASN A 111 -5.98 6.72 1.97
CA ASN A 111 -5.42 7.11 3.27
C ASN A 111 -4.29 8.11 3.10
N PHE A 112 -3.36 7.88 2.17
CA PHE A 112 -2.23 8.77 1.91
C PHE A 112 -2.71 10.18 1.52
N ALA A 113 -3.74 10.28 0.67
CA ALA A 113 -4.38 11.57 0.35
C ALA A 113 -5.03 12.23 1.58
N LYS A 114 -5.71 11.45 2.43
CA LYS A 114 -6.37 11.95 3.65
C LYS A 114 -5.38 12.43 4.71
N TYR A 115 -4.29 11.69 4.91
CA TYR A 115 -3.30 11.99 5.96
C TYR A 115 -2.28 13.03 5.50
N HIS A 116 -1.99 13.08 4.19
CA HIS A 116 -1.10 14.04 3.55
C HIS A 116 0.21 14.18 4.33
N PRO A 117 1.05 13.13 4.38
CA PRO A 117 2.19 13.06 5.31
C PRO A 117 3.29 14.09 5.08
N PHE A 118 3.37 14.68 3.88
CA PHE A 118 4.40 15.67 3.53
C PHE A 118 3.78 17.06 3.32
N LYS A 119 4.57 18.11 3.55
CA LYS A 119 4.14 19.50 3.30
C LYS A 119 3.85 19.77 1.82
N ASP A 120 4.70 19.27 0.93
CA ASP A 120 4.52 19.26 -0.52
C ASP A 120 4.84 17.85 -1.05
N GLY A 121 4.40 17.53 -2.27
CA GLY A 121 4.86 16.36 -2.98
C GLY A 121 4.05 15.10 -2.84
N ASN A 122 2.95 15.12 -2.08
CA ASN A 122 2.19 13.92 -1.77
C ASN A 122 1.69 13.20 -3.02
N LYS A 123 1.15 13.93 -4.01
CA LYS A 123 0.65 13.35 -5.27
C LYS A 123 1.75 12.61 -6.04
N ARG A 124 2.91 13.27 -6.19
CA ARG A 124 4.11 12.74 -6.87
C ARG A 124 4.66 11.52 -6.15
N THR A 125 4.77 11.62 -4.82
CA THR A 125 5.27 10.54 -3.94
C THR A 125 4.34 9.34 -4.00
N LEU A 126 3.03 9.56 -3.93
CA LEU A 126 2.03 8.52 -4.02
C LEU A 126 2.10 7.76 -5.35
N LEU A 127 2.21 8.49 -6.47
CA LEU A 127 2.33 7.88 -7.80
C LEU A 127 3.53 6.94 -7.86
N VAL A 128 4.71 7.41 -7.42
CA VAL A 128 5.95 6.61 -7.50
C VAL A 128 5.91 5.42 -6.55
N ILE A 129 5.35 5.56 -5.34
CA ILE A 129 5.19 4.44 -4.39
C ILE A 129 4.33 3.33 -5.01
N VAL A 130 3.17 3.70 -5.54
CA VAL A 130 2.22 2.73 -6.11
C VAL A 130 2.80 2.07 -7.35
N ASP A 131 3.36 2.86 -8.28
CA ASP A 131 3.92 2.32 -9.52
C ASP A 131 5.19 1.48 -9.27
N ALA A 132 6.09 1.89 -8.38
CA ALA A 132 7.26 1.08 -8.02
C ALA A 132 6.88 -0.25 -7.36
N PHE A 133 5.88 -0.24 -6.48
CA PHE A 133 5.38 -1.47 -5.89
C PHE A 133 4.73 -2.40 -6.93
N LEU A 134 3.93 -1.87 -7.85
CA LEU A 134 3.37 -2.65 -8.95
C LEU A 134 4.49 -3.26 -9.79
N ARG A 135 5.56 -2.51 -10.07
CA ARG A 135 6.73 -2.98 -10.84
C ARG A 135 7.45 -4.14 -10.20
N LEU A 136 7.54 -4.16 -8.88
CA LEU A 136 8.06 -5.31 -8.14
C LEU A 136 7.14 -6.54 -8.23
N ASN A 137 5.85 -6.33 -8.49
CA ASN A 137 4.85 -7.39 -8.73
C ASN A 137 4.64 -7.72 -10.21
N ASN A 138 5.59 -7.36 -11.09
CA ASN A 138 5.52 -7.56 -12.54
C ASN A 138 4.36 -6.84 -13.24
N LEU A 139 3.92 -5.72 -12.68
CA LEU A 139 2.88 -4.85 -13.22
C LEU A 139 3.36 -3.40 -13.27
N LYS A 140 2.68 -2.50 -13.95
CA LYS A 140 2.92 -1.05 -13.84
C LYS A 140 1.66 -0.27 -14.16
N LEU A 141 1.65 1.02 -13.82
CA LEU A 141 0.60 1.93 -14.26
C LEU A 141 0.91 2.48 -15.65
N LYS A 142 0.00 2.27 -16.59
CA LYS A 142 0.03 2.81 -17.96
C LYS A 142 -0.65 4.18 -18.01
N LEU A 143 0.00 5.18 -17.42
CA LEU A 143 -0.52 6.54 -17.34
C LEU A 143 -0.24 7.34 -18.62
N LYS A 144 -1.17 8.21 -19.00
CA LYS A 144 -1.06 9.15 -20.11
C LYS A 144 -0.94 10.56 -19.56
N ALA A 145 0.11 11.27 -19.95
CA ALA A 145 0.25 12.71 -19.71
C ALA A 145 0.51 13.40 -21.05
N ARG A 146 0.01 14.64 -21.20
CA ARG A 146 0.21 15.45 -22.41
C ARG A 146 0.67 16.85 -22.05
N LYS A 147 1.51 17.45 -22.90
CA LYS A 147 2.05 18.80 -22.66
C LYS A 147 0.99 19.88 -22.88
N ASP A 148 0.14 19.66 -23.87
CA ASP A 148 -0.83 20.59 -24.43
C ASP A 148 -2.20 20.57 -23.73
N LYS A 149 -2.52 19.50 -23.00
CA LYS A 149 -3.81 19.38 -22.32
C LYS A 149 -3.75 18.54 -21.06
N GLU A 150 -4.69 18.80 -20.16
CA GLU A 150 -4.95 17.96 -19.01
C GLU A 150 -5.51 16.61 -19.45
N THR A 151 -5.05 15.55 -18.81
CA THR A 151 -5.50 14.18 -19.04
C THR A 151 -6.38 13.71 -17.89
N GLU A 152 -7.22 12.69 -18.15
CA GLU A 152 -8.05 12.09 -17.11
C GLU A 152 -7.22 11.53 -15.95
N ASP A 153 -6.00 11.07 -16.22
CA ASP A 153 -5.08 10.51 -15.23
C ASP A 153 -4.54 11.61 -14.30
N GLU A 154 -4.13 12.76 -14.85
CA GLU A 154 -3.75 13.94 -14.06
C GLU A 154 -4.91 14.37 -13.14
N ILE A 155 -6.11 14.49 -13.73
CA ILE A 155 -7.33 14.87 -13.02
C ILE A 155 -7.65 13.86 -11.92
N PHE A 156 -7.48 12.56 -12.16
CA PHE A 156 -7.72 11.53 -11.16
C PHE A 156 -6.83 11.74 -9.92
N PHE A 157 -5.53 11.96 -10.09
CA PHE A 157 -4.61 12.18 -8.96
C PHE A 157 -4.94 13.48 -8.20
N TRP A 158 -5.33 14.55 -8.90
CA TRP A 158 -5.79 15.78 -8.25
C TRP A 158 -7.07 15.56 -7.44
N GLN A 159 -8.07 14.91 -8.03
CA GLN A 159 -9.33 14.60 -7.37
C GLN A 159 -9.13 13.66 -6.17
N ASN A 160 -8.25 12.66 -6.29
CA ASN A 160 -7.92 11.77 -5.16
C ASN A 160 -7.21 12.55 -4.03
N SER A 161 -6.25 13.42 -4.36
CA SER A 161 -5.57 14.28 -3.38
C SER A 161 -6.55 15.19 -2.63
N ASN A 162 -7.60 15.65 -3.30
CA ASN A 162 -8.68 16.45 -2.73
C ASN A 162 -9.78 15.60 -2.07
N GLN A 163 -9.54 14.30 -1.89
CA GLN A 163 -10.47 13.35 -1.25
C GLN A 163 -11.83 13.21 -1.95
N GLN A 164 -11.89 13.51 -3.25
CA GLN A 164 -13.11 13.43 -4.07
C GLN A 164 -13.34 12.03 -4.65
N LYS A 165 -12.37 11.11 -4.52
CA LYS A 165 -12.48 9.73 -5.01
C LYS A 165 -12.88 8.77 -3.90
N ILE A 166 -13.91 7.98 -4.17
CA ILE A 166 -14.28 6.85 -3.31
C ILE A 166 -13.43 5.62 -3.62
N LEU A 167 -13.42 4.65 -2.70
CA LEU A 167 -12.54 3.47 -2.81
C LEU A 167 -12.80 2.68 -4.11
N GLU A 168 -14.06 2.52 -4.50
CA GLU A 168 -14.47 1.85 -5.73
C GLU A 168 -13.92 2.53 -6.99
N GLN A 169 -13.89 3.86 -7.02
CA GLN A 169 -13.34 4.62 -8.15
C GLN A 169 -11.81 4.47 -8.22
N ILE A 170 -11.12 4.40 -7.08
CA ILE A 170 -9.68 4.16 -7.02
C ILE A 170 -9.37 2.73 -7.49
N ASN A 171 -10.10 1.73 -7.00
CA ASN A 171 -9.99 0.35 -7.45
C ASN A 171 -10.18 0.23 -8.96
N LYS A 172 -11.23 0.88 -9.50
CA LYS A 172 -11.50 0.89 -10.94
C LYS A 172 -10.35 1.55 -11.71
N PHE A 173 -9.84 2.68 -11.23
CA PHE A 173 -8.72 3.38 -11.86
C PHE A 173 -7.47 2.51 -11.93
N ILE A 174 -7.06 1.88 -10.81
CA ILE A 174 -5.87 1.02 -10.79
C ILE A 174 -6.05 -0.09 -11.83
N ASN A 175 -7.15 -0.86 -11.76
CA ASN A 175 -7.39 -1.98 -12.67
C ASN A 175 -7.39 -1.58 -14.15
N GLN A 176 -7.93 -0.41 -14.50
CA GLN A 176 -7.95 0.07 -15.89
C GLN A 176 -6.57 0.47 -16.43
N HIS A 177 -5.64 0.80 -15.54
CA HIS A 177 -4.31 1.28 -15.91
C HIS A 177 -3.22 0.22 -15.67
N LEU A 178 -3.56 -1.00 -15.27
CA LEU A 178 -2.57 -2.06 -15.12
C LEU A 178 -2.06 -2.54 -16.48
N GLU A 179 -0.74 -2.65 -16.59
CA GLU A 179 -0.04 -3.26 -17.72
C GLU A 179 1.04 -4.21 -17.17
N GLU A 180 1.35 -5.27 -17.91
CA GLU A 180 2.44 -6.18 -17.55
C GLU A 180 3.80 -5.46 -17.62
N HIS A 181 4.67 -5.78 -16.66
CA HIS A 181 6.02 -5.25 -16.59
C HIS A 181 6.99 -6.36 -16.18
N LYS A 182 8.16 -6.44 -16.80
CA LYS A 182 9.19 -7.39 -16.37
C LYS A 182 10.03 -6.75 -15.28
N SER A 183 9.82 -7.18 -14.03
CA SER A 183 10.56 -6.64 -12.88
C SER A 183 12.05 -6.92 -12.99
N THR A 184 12.87 -5.97 -12.50
CA THR A 184 14.30 -6.20 -12.27
C THR A 184 14.60 -6.80 -10.90
N ASN A 185 13.60 -6.96 -10.04
CA ASN A 185 13.71 -7.37 -8.62
C ASN A 185 14.62 -6.45 -7.78
N ASP A 186 14.96 -5.27 -8.31
CA ASP A 186 15.82 -4.28 -7.67
C ASP A 186 14.98 -3.03 -7.38
N VAL A 187 14.75 -2.79 -6.08
CA VAL A 187 13.85 -1.74 -5.59
C VAL A 187 14.26 -0.37 -6.09
N ASP A 188 15.54 -0.03 -6.04
CA ASP A 188 16.03 1.29 -6.40
C ASP A 188 15.96 1.51 -7.91
N LYS A 189 16.22 0.45 -8.71
CA LYS A 189 16.02 0.51 -10.16
C LYS A 189 14.55 0.69 -10.54
N GLU A 190 13.62 0.01 -9.87
CA GLU A 190 12.19 0.17 -10.18
C GLU A 190 11.65 1.54 -9.76
N ILE A 191 12.11 2.10 -8.63
CA ILE A 191 11.80 3.49 -8.24
C ILE A 191 12.32 4.46 -9.32
N LYS A 192 13.58 4.30 -9.74
CA LYS A 192 14.19 5.17 -10.77
C LYS A 192 13.42 5.09 -12.10
N LYS A 193 13.10 3.89 -12.57
CA LYS A 193 12.28 3.68 -13.78
C LYS A 193 10.90 4.32 -13.66
N SER A 194 10.24 4.15 -12.52
CA SER A 194 8.93 4.79 -12.28
C SER A 194 9.01 6.30 -12.44
N ILE A 195 10.04 6.93 -11.88
CA ILE A 195 10.25 8.37 -12.00
C ILE A 195 10.61 8.78 -13.43
N ASP A 196 11.46 8.02 -14.13
CA ASP A 196 11.92 8.33 -15.48
C ASP A 196 10.77 8.21 -16.50
N GLU A 197 10.01 7.11 -16.46
CA GLU A 197 8.89 6.86 -17.37
C GLU A 197 7.71 7.81 -17.11
N ASN A 198 7.45 8.16 -15.84
CA ASN A 198 6.34 9.06 -15.47
C ASN A 198 6.78 10.53 -15.34
N LYS A 199 7.95 10.93 -15.86
CA LYS A 199 8.50 12.28 -15.67
C LYS A 199 7.49 13.38 -15.99
N LEU A 200 6.84 13.32 -17.16
CA LEU A 200 5.86 14.32 -17.58
C LEU A 200 4.65 14.35 -16.65
N MET A 201 4.13 13.19 -16.24
CA MET A 201 3.03 13.10 -15.28
C MET A 201 3.42 13.75 -13.94
N LEU A 202 4.61 13.43 -13.42
CA LEU A 202 5.11 13.99 -12.17
C LEU A 202 5.29 15.52 -12.22
N GLU A 203 5.75 16.08 -13.34
CA GLU A 203 5.82 17.53 -13.56
C GLU A 203 4.43 18.18 -13.50
N ARG A 204 3.41 17.51 -14.06
CA ARG A 204 2.04 18.03 -14.09
C ARG A 204 1.35 17.97 -12.72
N LEU A 205 1.68 16.98 -11.91
CA LEU A 205 1.16 16.84 -10.54
C LEU A 205 1.74 17.85 -9.54
N SER A 206 2.62 18.78 -9.96
CA SER A 206 3.04 19.91 -9.12
C SER A 206 2.03 21.06 -9.10
N ARG A 207 1.07 21.07 -10.03
CA ARG A 207 -0.07 21.98 -10.03
C ARG A 207 -1.11 21.52 -9.00
#